data_AF-A0A845DMR1-F1
#
_entry.id   AF-A0A845DMR1-F1
#
_cell.length_a   1.000
_cell.length_b   1.000
_cell.length_c   1.000
_cell.angle_alpha   90.00
_cell.angle_beta   90.00
_cell.angle_gamma   90.00
#
_symmetry.space_group_name_H-M   'P 1'
#
loop_
_entity.id
_entity.type
_entity.pdbx_description
1 polymer ?
#
loop_
_entity_poly.entity_id
_entity_poly.type
_entity_poly.pdbx_seq_one_letter_code
_entity_poly.pdbx_strand_id
1 'polypeptide(L)'
;MENLLLAFGLTLFAGLATGVGSILAFFTSTTNTRFLSLSLGFSAGVMIYVSMIEIFFKAQDSLISALGNEMGQWITVVSFFGGMLLIALIDKWIPKAGNPHEVKKVEDMTQDKQKDRDLLKMGTFTALAIAIHNFPEGIATFTAALNDPALGIAIATAIAIHNIPEGIAVSVPIYFATGDKKKAFNLSFLSGLSEPVGAILAYLVLMPFLNDMIFGILFAGVAGIMVFISLDELLPASRRYGEPHLSIYGVVAGMAVMALSLLLFI
;
A
#
# COMPACT_ATOMS: atom_id res chain seq x y z
N MET A 1 -24.67 -3.24 18.34
CA MET A 1 -24.61 -1.81 17.94
C MET A 1 -23.76 -0.94 18.87
N GLU A 2 -23.44 -1.38 20.10
CA GLU A 2 -22.67 -0.56 21.06
C GLU A 2 -21.27 -0.14 20.57
N ASN A 3 -20.64 -0.95 19.69
CA ASN A 3 -19.29 -0.67 19.19
C ASN A 3 -19.25 0.05 17.82
N LEU A 4 -20.39 0.47 17.27
CA LEU A 4 -20.45 0.97 15.90
C LEU A 4 -19.63 2.27 15.72
N LEU A 5 -19.78 3.21 16.65
CA LEU A 5 -19.03 4.47 16.63
C LEU A 5 -17.52 4.23 16.82
N LEU A 6 -17.17 3.27 17.67
CA LEU A 6 -15.77 2.88 17.88
C LEU A 6 -15.18 2.27 16.60
N ALA A 7 -15.89 1.33 15.95
CA ALA A 7 -15.42 0.70 14.72
C ALA A 7 -15.21 1.71 13.58
N PHE A 8 -16.14 2.65 13.39
CA PHE A 8 -15.94 3.76 12.45
C PHE A 8 -14.82 4.71 12.88
N GLY A 9 -14.68 4.99 14.18
CA GLY A 9 -13.59 5.82 14.69
C GLY A 9 -12.21 5.20 14.46
N LEU A 10 -12.09 3.89 14.64
CA LEU A 10 -10.84 3.14 14.44
C LEU A 10 -10.44 3.07 12.96
N THR A 11 -11.40 2.82 12.07
CA THR A 11 -11.15 2.83 10.61
C THR A 11 -10.79 4.21 10.09
N LEU A 12 -11.42 5.27 10.61
CA LEU A 12 -11.02 6.63 10.30
C LEU A 12 -9.62 6.94 10.84
N PHE A 13 -9.32 6.55 12.08
CA PHE A 13 -8.01 6.74 12.69
C PHE A 13 -6.90 6.09 11.85
N ALA A 14 -7.10 4.84 11.46
CA ALA A 14 -6.16 4.10 10.64
C ALA A 14 -5.96 4.78 9.27
N GLY A 15 -7.03 5.11 8.53
CA GLY A 15 -6.93 5.78 7.23
C GLY A 15 -6.33 7.20 7.28
N LEU A 16 -6.51 7.92 8.38
CA LEU A 16 -5.89 9.24 8.58
C LEU A 16 -4.36 9.15 8.74
N ALA A 17 -3.82 8.01 9.15
CA ALA A 17 -2.38 7.82 9.28
C ALA A 17 -1.65 7.92 7.93
N THR A 18 -2.31 7.59 6.81
CA THR A 18 -1.79 7.84 5.45
C THR A 18 -1.59 9.34 5.20
N GLY A 19 -2.51 10.18 5.68
CA GLY A 19 -2.36 11.63 5.65
C GLY A 19 -1.21 12.13 6.53
N VAL A 20 -0.98 11.50 7.69
CA VAL A 20 0.18 11.82 8.56
C VAL A 20 1.50 11.50 7.84
N GLY A 21 1.59 10.35 7.19
CA GLY A 21 2.73 9.98 6.34
C GLY A 21 3.00 11.01 5.24
N SER A 22 1.95 11.51 4.60
CA SER A 22 2.05 12.58 3.60
C SER A 22 2.67 13.86 4.17
N ILE A 23 2.26 14.29 5.36
CA ILE A 23 2.81 15.48 6.01
C ILE A 23 4.30 15.28 6.31
N LEU A 24 4.70 14.08 6.76
CA LEU A 24 6.10 13.74 7.00
C LEU A 24 6.96 13.88 5.74
N ALA A 25 6.40 13.57 4.56
CA ALA A 25 7.08 13.74 3.27
C ALA A 25 7.43 15.21 2.94
N PHE A 26 6.81 16.19 3.60
CA PHE A 26 7.01 17.62 3.30
C PHE A 26 8.06 18.32 4.16
N PHE A 27 8.66 17.63 5.14
CA PHE A 27 9.76 18.14 5.96
C PHE A 27 11.12 18.11 5.24
N THR A 28 11.16 17.62 4.00
CA THR A 28 12.35 17.59 3.16
C THR A 28 12.18 18.51 1.94
N SER A 29 13.29 18.89 1.29
CA SER A 29 13.27 19.59 0.01
C SER A 29 13.10 18.60 -1.15
N THR A 30 12.48 19.05 -2.24
CA THR A 30 12.38 18.29 -3.51
C THR A 30 13.74 18.07 -4.20
N THR A 31 14.81 18.69 -3.69
CA THR A 31 16.18 18.52 -4.18
C THR A 31 16.94 17.42 -3.43
N ASN A 32 16.42 16.90 -2.32
CA ASN A 32 17.10 15.89 -1.52
C ASN A 32 16.84 14.47 -2.06
N THR A 33 17.64 14.07 -3.05
CA THR A 33 17.57 12.74 -3.67
C THR A 33 17.91 11.59 -2.73
N ARG A 34 18.68 11.84 -1.66
CA ARG A 34 18.95 10.84 -0.61
C ARG A 34 17.70 10.49 0.17
N PHE A 35 16.94 11.49 0.57
CA PHE A 35 15.65 11.28 1.22
C PHE A 35 14.68 10.55 0.29
N LEU A 36 14.56 10.98 -0.97
CA LEU A 36 13.75 10.29 -1.98
C LEU A 36 14.09 8.80 -2.08
N SER A 37 15.38 8.46 -2.20
CA SER A 37 15.83 7.07 -2.30
C SER A 37 15.55 6.28 -1.02
N LEU A 38 15.86 6.83 0.14
CA LEU A 38 15.61 6.17 1.42
C LEU A 38 14.10 5.94 1.65
N SER A 39 13.27 6.95 1.42
CA SER A 39 11.82 6.90 1.63
C SER A 39 11.11 5.93 0.68
N LEU A 40 11.49 5.91 -0.60
CA LEU A 40 10.92 4.96 -1.56
C LEU A 40 11.39 3.53 -1.26
N GLY A 41 12.66 3.33 -0.92
CA GLY A 41 13.17 2.03 -0.48
C GLY A 41 12.48 1.54 0.79
N PHE A 42 12.32 2.42 1.78
CA PHE A 42 11.59 2.14 3.02
C PHE A 42 10.14 1.72 2.75
N SER A 43 9.44 2.46 1.90
CA SER A 43 8.06 2.13 1.52
C SER A 43 7.96 0.77 0.83
N ALA A 44 8.86 0.47 -0.11
CA ALA A 44 8.92 -0.84 -0.77
C ALA A 44 9.18 -1.97 0.24
N GLY A 45 10.08 -1.74 1.21
CA GLY A 45 10.38 -2.71 2.26
C GLY A 45 9.18 -3.01 3.15
N VAL A 46 8.45 -1.97 3.59
CA VAL A 46 7.21 -2.13 4.36
C VAL A 46 6.19 -2.92 3.55
N MET A 47 5.87 -2.49 2.33
CA MET A 47 4.85 -3.11 1.49
C MET A 47 5.16 -4.59 1.19
N ILE A 48 6.42 -4.93 0.89
CA ILE A 48 6.83 -6.33 0.69
C ILE A 48 6.65 -7.13 1.98
N TYR A 49 7.10 -6.60 3.12
CA TYR A 49 7.04 -7.33 4.39
C TYR A 49 5.61 -7.58 4.84
N VAL A 50 4.75 -6.55 4.90
CA VAL A 50 3.33 -6.67 5.25
C VAL A 50 2.64 -7.68 4.34
N SER A 51 2.85 -7.57 3.02
CA SER A 51 2.22 -8.45 2.05
C SER A 51 2.57 -9.92 2.29
N MET A 52 3.85 -10.22 2.57
CA MET A 52 4.36 -11.59 2.65
C MET A 52 4.22 -12.23 4.02
N ILE A 53 4.28 -11.45 5.09
CA ILE A 53 4.29 -11.96 6.46
C ILE A 53 2.92 -11.87 7.11
N GLU A 54 2.06 -10.95 6.68
CA GLU A 54 0.76 -10.73 7.31
C GLU A 54 -0.39 -11.00 6.34
N ILE A 55 -0.51 -10.24 5.26
CA ILE A 55 -1.71 -10.28 4.38
C ILE A 55 -1.85 -11.64 3.71
N PHE A 56 -0.74 -12.19 3.18
CA PHE A 56 -0.76 -13.50 2.53
C PHE A 56 -1.24 -14.61 3.47
N PHE A 57 -0.78 -14.61 4.72
CA PHE A 57 -1.17 -15.62 5.70
C PHE A 57 -2.61 -15.42 6.20
N LYS A 58 -3.06 -14.19 6.43
CA LYS A 58 -4.49 -13.91 6.70
C LYS A 58 -5.40 -14.39 5.58
N ALA A 59 -5.00 -14.16 4.33
CA ALA A 59 -5.72 -14.65 3.16
C ALA A 59 -5.75 -16.18 3.12
N GLN A 60 -4.63 -16.83 3.47
CA GLN A 60 -4.52 -18.27 3.56
C GLN A 60 -5.44 -18.85 4.63
N ASP A 61 -5.44 -18.32 5.84
CA ASP A 61 -6.28 -18.78 6.95
C ASP A 61 -7.77 -18.69 6.56
N SER A 62 -8.18 -17.59 5.94
CA SER A 62 -9.54 -17.39 5.46
C SER A 62 -9.91 -18.39 4.35
N LEU A 63 -9.02 -18.62 3.37
CA LEU A 63 -9.29 -19.59 2.30
C LEU A 63 -9.28 -21.04 2.77
N ILE A 64 -8.44 -21.40 3.74
CA ILE A 64 -8.43 -22.72 4.37
C ILE A 64 -9.72 -22.94 5.16
N SER A 65 -10.19 -21.94 5.90
CA SER A 65 -11.48 -21.97 6.59
C SER A 65 -12.63 -22.25 5.61
N ALA A 66 -12.62 -21.60 4.45
CA ALA A 66 -13.69 -21.70 3.45
C ALA A 66 -13.64 -22.97 2.58
N LEU A 67 -12.45 -23.42 2.17
CA LEU A 67 -12.26 -24.42 1.10
C LEU A 67 -11.54 -25.69 1.57
N GLY A 68 -11.12 -25.76 2.83
CA GLY A 68 -10.26 -26.81 3.36
C GLY A 68 -8.78 -26.59 3.04
N ASN A 69 -7.91 -27.38 3.68
CA ASN A 69 -6.47 -27.15 3.69
C ASN A 69 -5.84 -27.12 2.28
N GLU A 70 -6.04 -28.16 1.47
CA GLU A 70 -5.39 -28.26 0.16
C GLU A 70 -5.90 -27.20 -0.82
N MET A 71 -7.22 -27.09 -1.00
CA MET A 71 -7.81 -26.15 -1.96
C MET A 71 -7.59 -24.71 -1.51
N GLY A 72 -7.71 -24.42 -0.20
CA GLY A 72 -7.46 -23.11 0.36
C GLY A 72 -6.06 -22.59 0.01
N GLN A 73 -5.03 -23.40 0.25
CA GLN A 73 -3.65 -23.05 -0.08
C GLN A 73 -3.44 -22.80 -1.58
N TRP A 74 -3.99 -23.66 -2.46
CA TRP A 74 -3.91 -23.45 -3.91
C TRP A 74 -4.57 -22.15 -4.35
N ILE A 75 -5.78 -21.86 -3.85
CA ILE A 75 -6.49 -20.64 -4.20
C ILE A 75 -5.78 -19.40 -3.65
N THR A 76 -5.10 -19.47 -2.50
CA THR A 76 -4.28 -18.36 -1.99
C THR A 76 -3.18 -18.01 -2.99
N VAL A 77 -2.41 -19.01 -3.43
CA VAL A 77 -1.28 -18.81 -4.36
C VAL A 77 -1.77 -18.31 -5.71
N VAL A 78 -2.85 -18.92 -6.25
CA VAL A 78 -3.45 -18.50 -7.53
C VAL A 78 -3.97 -17.07 -7.45
N SER A 79 -4.64 -16.70 -6.36
CA SER A 79 -5.16 -15.33 -6.18
C SER A 79 -4.02 -14.33 -6.04
N PHE A 80 -2.95 -14.67 -5.31
CA PHE A 80 -1.77 -13.84 -5.16
C PHE A 80 -1.09 -13.52 -6.49
N PHE A 81 -0.73 -14.55 -7.26
CA PHE A 81 -0.16 -14.34 -8.60
C PHE A 81 -1.16 -13.76 -9.59
N GLY A 82 -2.46 -14.04 -9.41
CA GLY A 82 -3.54 -13.41 -10.16
C GLY A 82 -3.57 -11.89 -9.95
N GLY A 83 -3.36 -11.42 -8.72
CA GLY A 83 -3.20 -10.01 -8.40
C GLY A 83 -1.98 -9.38 -9.07
N MET A 84 -0.82 -10.05 -9.00
CA MET A 84 0.39 -9.62 -9.73
C MET A 84 0.16 -9.51 -11.24
N LEU A 85 -0.47 -10.53 -11.82
CA LEU A 85 -0.78 -10.54 -13.25
C LEU A 85 -1.78 -9.44 -13.62
N LEU A 86 -2.81 -9.23 -12.81
CA LEU A 86 -3.80 -8.18 -13.02
C LEU A 86 -3.13 -6.81 -13.08
N ILE A 87 -2.29 -6.47 -12.11
CA ILE A 87 -1.62 -5.16 -12.08
C ILE A 87 -0.59 -5.02 -13.21
N ALA A 88 0.14 -6.08 -13.55
CA ALA A 88 1.06 -6.08 -14.69
C ALA A 88 0.32 -5.88 -16.02
N LEU A 89 -0.88 -6.44 -16.17
CA LEU A 89 -1.73 -6.21 -17.33
C LEU A 89 -2.25 -4.77 -17.35
N ILE A 90 -2.68 -4.23 -16.22
CA ILE A 90 -3.11 -2.83 -16.11
C ILE A 90 -1.94 -1.90 -16.49
N ASP A 91 -0.73 -2.11 -15.96
CA ASP A 91 0.46 -1.31 -16.29
C ASP A 91 0.76 -1.33 -17.79
N LYS A 92 0.68 -2.51 -18.43
CA LYS A 92 0.92 -2.64 -19.87
C LYS A 92 -0.05 -1.82 -20.74
N TRP A 93 -1.26 -1.54 -20.24
CA TRP A 93 -2.28 -0.76 -20.94
C TRP A 93 -2.11 0.75 -20.70
N ILE A 94 -1.26 1.14 -19.76
CA ILE A 94 -0.84 2.53 -19.58
C ILE A 94 0.12 2.91 -20.74
N PRO A 95 -0.17 3.96 -21.53
CA PRO A 95 0.60 4.30 -22.73
C PRO A 95 2.10 4.42 -22.48
N LYS A 96 2.89 3.71 -23.30
CA LYS A 96 4.36 3.58 -23.21
C LYS A 96 5.17 4.88 -23.30
N ALA A 97 4.56 5.98 -23.75
CA ALA A 97 5.15 7.30 -23.63
C ALA A 97 5.26 7.69 -22.14
N GLY A 98 6.37 7.30 -21.51
CA GLY A 98 6.63 7.45 -20.08
C GLY A 98 6.24 6.23 -19.24
N ASN A 99 6.48 5.00 -19.71
CA ASN A 99 6.60 3.85 -18.81
C ASN A 99 8.04 3.85 -18.25
N PRO A 100 8.25 3.82 -16.92
CA PRO A 100 9.58 3.78 -16.32
C PRO A 100 10.47 2.63 -16.82
N HIS A 101 9.91 1.59 -17.43
CA HIS A 101 10.56 0.32 -17.79
C HIS A 101 11.23 0.26 -19.16
N GLU A 102 11.20 1.32 -19.98
CA GLU A 102 11.98 1.33 -21.23
C GLU A 102 13.48 1.51 -20.96
N VAL A 103 14.31 0.71 -21.65
CA VAL A 103 15.76 0.87 -21.71
C VAL A 103 16.06 2.20 -22.39
N LYS A 104 16.33 3.23 -21.59
CA LYS A 104 16.60 4.58 -22.07
C LYS A 104 17.83 4.58 -22.97
N LYS A 105 17.72 5.18 -24.16
CA LYS A 105 18.89 5.46 -25.00
C LYS A 105 19.66 6.62 -24.37
N VAL A 106 20.96 6.74 -24.65
CA VAL A 106 21.84 7.81 -24.11
C VAL A 106 21.27 9.22 -24.37
N GLU A 107 20.45 9.36 -25.41
CA GLU A 107 19.78 10.58 -25.85
C GLU A 107 18.61 11.02 -24.93
N ASP A 108 18.04 10.11 -24.13
CA ASP A 108 16.90 10.39 -23.23
C ASP A 108 17.31 10.90 -21.84
N MET A 109 18.62 10.98 -21.57
CA MET A 109 19.18 11.33 -20.26
C MET A 109 19.16 12.84 -19.95
N THR A 110 18.82 13.71 -20.93
CA THR A 110 18.99 15.17 -20.83
C THR A 110 17.72 15.98 -20.57
N GLN A 111 16.56 15.38 -20.23
CA GLN A 111 15.31 16.13 -20.03
C GLN A 111 14.69 15.97 -18.64
N ASP A 112 14.84 17.00 -17.78
CA ASP A 112 14.17 17.10 -16.47
C ASP A 112 12.65 16.87 -16.54
N LYS A 113 12.00 17.32 -17.62
CA LYS A 113 10.55 17.16 -17.82
C LYS A 113 10.07 15.71 -17.92
N GLN A 114 10.92 14.78 -18.35
CA GLN A 114 10.55 13.36 -18.45
C GLN A 114 10.61 12.68 -17.07
N LYS A 115 11.59 13.05 -16.25
CA LYS A 115 11.74 12.58 -14.86
C LYS A 115 10.52 12.96 -14.01
N ASP A 116 10.03 14.20 -14.15
CA ASP A 116 8.84 14.67 -13.43
C ASP A 116 7.58 13.88 -13.83
N ARG A 117 7.45 13.53 -15.12
CA ARG A 117 6.33 12.72 -15.61
C ARG A 117 6.34 11.30 -15.06
N ASP A 118 7.50 10.66 -15.04
CA ASP A 118 7.65 9.28 -14.53
C ASP A 118 7.32 9.23 -13.02
N LEU A 119 7.83 10.19 -12.22
CA LEU A 119 7.55 10.30 -10.79
C LEU A 119 6.07 10.61 -10.50
N LEU A 120 5.45 11.52 -11.26
CA LEU A 120 4.03 11.83 -11.09
C LEU A 120 3.16 10.61 -11.37
N LYS A 121 3.43 9.88 -12.48
CA LYS A 121 2.69 8.66 -12.82
C LYS A 121 2.82 7.62 -11.70
N MET A 122 4.04 7.33 -11.26
CA MET A 122 4.31 6.40 -10.17
C MET A 122 3.50 6.79 -8.92
N GLY A 123 3.64 8.03 -8.44
CA GLY A 123 2.92 8.47 -7.24
C GLY A 123 1.40 8.41 -7.38
N THR A 124 0.84 8.72 -8.56
CA THR A 124 -0.61 8.57 -8.81
C THR A 124 -1.07 7.12 -8.86
N PHE A 125 -0.26 6.22 -9.41
CA PHE A 125 -0.57 4.80 -9.48
C PHE A 125 -0.45 4.13 -8.11
N THR A 126 0.61 4.46 -7.37
CA THR A 126 0.77 4.08 -5.96
C THR A 126 -0.42 4.54 -5.12
N ALA A 127 -0.93 5.77 -5.33
CA ALA A 127 -2.12 6.26 -4.63
C ALA A 127 -3.38 5.42 -4.93
N LEU A 128 -3.58 5.04 -6.19
CA LEU A 128 -4.70 4.19 -6.59
C LEU A 128 -4.58 2.78 -5.99
N ALA A 129 -3.39 2.20 -6.04
CA ALA A 129 -3.15 0.87 -5.50
C ALA A 129 -3.34 0.80 -3.98
N ILE A 130 -2.83 1.81 -3.26
CA ILE A 130 -3.08 1.98 -1.83
C ILE A 130 -4.58 2.14 -1.57
N ALA A 131 -5.30 2.96 -2.33
CA ALA A 131 -6.75 3.10 -2.16
C ALA A 131 -7.50 1.77 -2.35
N ILE A 132 -7.05 0.92 -3.27
CA ILE A 132 -7.64 -0.41 -3.49
C ILE A 132 -7.30 -1.37 -2.34
N HIS A 133 -6.12 -1.24 -1.74
CA HIS A 133 -5.65 -2.09 -0.63
C HIS A 133 -6.27 -1.72 0.72
N ASN A 134 -6.32 -0.43 1.02
CA ASN A 134 -6.85 0.13 2.26
C ASN A 134 -8.37 -0.10 2.33
N PHE A 135 -9.05 -0.28 1.20
CA PHE A 135 -10.46 -0.61 1.18
C PHE A 135 -10.79 -1.93 1.93
N PRO A 136 -10.24 -3.12 1.57
CA PRO A 136 -10.37 -4.34 2.37
C PRO A 136 -9.94 -4.21 3.83
N GLU A 137 -8.91 -3.43 4.13
CA GLU A 137 -8.44 -3.21 5.50
C GLU A 137 -9.43 -2.43 6.35
N GLY A 138 -10.10 -1.44 5.75
CA GLY A 138 -11.22 -0.74 6.38
C GLY A 138 -12.35 -1.69 6.73
N ILE A 139 -12.67 -2.65 5.85
CA ILE A 139 -13.66 -3.69 6.12
C ILE A 139 -13.19 -4.58 7.28
N ALA A 140 -11.95 -5.06 7.25
CA ALA A 140 -11.40 -5.96 8.27
C ALA A 140 -11.33 -5.28 9.66
N THR A 141 -10.84 -4.05 9.72
CA THR A 141 -10.77 -3.26 10.96
C THR A 141 -12.16 -3.02 11.53
N PHE A 142 -13.11 -2.65 10.68
CA PHE A 142 -14.48 -2.41 11.09
C PHE A 142 -15.15 -3.68 11.63
N THR A 143 -15.05 -4.79 10.91
CA THR A 143 -15.65 -6.07 11.31
C THR A 143 -15.00 -6.65 12.57
N ALA A 144 -13.68 -6.54 12.70
CA ALA A 144 -12.97 -6.93 13.92
C ALA A 144 -13.42 -6.11 15.13
N ALA A 145 -13.49 -4.77 15.01
CA ALA A 145 -13.90 -3.89 16.09
C ALA A 145 -15.38 -4.07 16.51
N LEU A 146 -16.24 -4.48 15.59
CA LEU A 146 -17.63 -4.81 15.92
C LEU A 146 -17.74 -6.08 16.77
N ASN A 147 -16.92 -7.10 16.48
CA ASN A 147 -16.94 -8.39 17.15
C ASN A 147 -16.18 -8.37 18.49
N ASP A 148 -14.97 -7.81 18.49
CA ASP A 148 -14.09 -7.67 19.64
C ASP A 148 -13.39 -6.31 19.60
N PRO A 149 -13.81 -5.33 20.43
CA PRO A 149 -13.19 -4.01 20.49
C PRO A 149 -11.69 -4.02 20.78
N ALA A 150 -11.21 -4.94 21.62
CA ALA A 150 -9.79 -5.00 21.97
C ALA A 150 -8.97 -5.45 20.76
N LEU A 151 -9.45 -6.48 20.05
CA LEU A 151 -8.87 -6.91 18.77
C LEU A 151 -8.92 -5.79 17.72
N GLY A 152 -10.05 -5.09 17.62
CA GLY A 152 -10.21 -3.97 16.70
C GLY A 152 -9.22 -2.82 16.95
N ILE A 153 -8.97 -2.48 18.22
CA ILE A 153 -7.97 -1.46 18.59
C ILE A 153 -6.56 -1.91 18.21
N ALA A 154 -6.21 -3.17 18.47
CA ALA A 154 -4.91 -3.72 18.10
C ALA A 154 -4.70 -3.69 16.57
N ILE A 155 -5.69 -4.16 15.81
CA ILE A 155 -5.67 -4.15 14.33
C ILE A 155 -5.58 -2.72 13.78
N ALA A 156 -6.41 -1.79 14.25
CA ALA A 156 -6.37 -0.40 13.79
C ALA A 156 -5.05 0.29 14.09
N THR A 157 -4.40 -0.04 15.22
CA THR A 157 -3.09 0.50 15.57
C THR A 157 -1.99 -0.07 14.69
N ALA A 158 -2.01 -1.38 14.43
CA ALA A 158 -1.13 -2.01 13.47
C ALA A 158 -1.30 -1.35 12.09
N ILE A 159 -2.55 -1.11 11.69
CA ILE A 159 -2.87 -0.55 10.39
C ILE A 159 -2.35 0.89 10.25
N ALA A 160 -2.63 1.71 11.26
CA ALA A 160 -2.13 3.09 11.30
C ALA A 160 -0.59 3.17 11.15
N ILE A 161 0.16 2.20 11.69
CA ILE A 161 1.62 2.20 11.61
C ILE A 161 2.12 1.95 10.18
N HIS A 162 1.54 1.03 9.40
CA HIS A 162 1.97 0.80 8.01
C HIS A 162 1.43 1.85 7.02
N ASN A 163 0.30 2.48 7.34
CA ASN A 163 -0.27 3.57 6.55
C ASN A 163 0.63 4.82 6.49
N ILE A 164 1.44 5.07 7.52
CA ILE A 164 2.41 6.18 7.50
C ILE A 164 3.42 6.02 6.33
N PRO A 165 4.15 4.89 6.20
CA PRO A 165 4.96 4.58 5.02
C PRO A 165 4.23 4.73 3.69
N GLU A 166 2.98 4.28 3.59
CA GLU A 166 2.18 4.41 2.37
C GLU A 166 1.93 5.86 1.98
N GLY A 167 1.62 6.71 2.96
CA GLY A 167 1.46 8.14 2.75
C GLY A 167 2.72 8.80 2.20
N ILE A 168 3.88 8.36 2.68
CA ILE A 168 5.19 8.78 2.16
C ILE A 168 5.37 8.28 0.72
N ALA A 169 5.06 7.01 0.45
CA ALA A 169 5.19 6.38 -0.86
C ALA A 169 4.41 7.12 -1.96
N VAL A 170 3.21 7.62 -1.64
CA VAL A 170 2.40 8.44 -2.55
C VAL A 170 2.96 9.85 -2.67
N SER A 171 3.20 10.50 -1.53
CA SER A 171 3.39 11.96 -1.49
C SER A 171 4.75 12.40 -1.97
N VAL A 172 5.80 11.64 -1.64
CA VAL A 172 7.19 11.97 -2.03
C VAL A 172 7.34 12.09 -3.55
N PRO A 173 6.98 11.09 -4.38
CA PRO A 173 7.17 11.20 -5.82
C PRO A 173 6.29 12.28 -6.47
N ILE A 174 5.05 12.47 -6.01
CA ILE A 174 4.19 13.55 -6.51
C ILE A 174 4.78 14.91 -6.17
N TYR A 175 5.25 15.09 -4.93
CA TYR A 175 5.84 16.35 -4.48
C TYR A 175 7.14 16.65 -5.23
N PHE A 176 8.00 15.65 -5.43
CA PHE A 176 9.23 15.81 -6.22
C PHE A 176 8.96 16.14 -7.69
N ALA A 177 7.91 15.54 -8.28
CA ALA A 177 7.54 15.80 -9.67
C ALA A 177 6.87 17.15 -9.92
N THR A 178 6.16 17.70 -8.91
CA THR A 178 5.26 18.85 -9.14
C THR A 178 5.59 20.07 -8.32
N GLY A 179 6.34 19.93 -7.22
CA GLY A 179 6.52 20.97 -6.21
C GLY A 179 5.24 21.32 -5.43
N ASP A 180 4.11 20.65 -5.70
CA ASP A 180 2.81 20.98 -5.09
C ASP A 180 2.50 20.05 -3.90
N LYS A 181 2.71 20.58 -2.69
CA LYS A 181 2.41 19.88 -1.43
C LYS A 181 0.93 19.55 -1.29
N LYS A 182 0.03 20.42 -1.77
CA LYS A 182 -1.42 20.19 -1.66
C LYS A 182 -1.86 19.06 -2.56
N LYS A 183 -1.33 19.00 -3.79
CA LYS A 183 -1.61 17.89 -4.71
C LYS A 183 -1.14 16.55 -4.15
N ALA A 184 0.11 16.50 -3.65
CA ALA A 184 0.66 15.30 -3.02
C ALA A 184 -0.17 14.87 -1.81
N PHE A 185 -0.53 15.82 -0.93
CA PHE A 185 -1.36 15.57 0.24
C PHE A 185 -2.74 15.04 -0.14
N ASN A 186 -3.44 15.70 -1.06
CA ASN A 186 -4.80 15.31 -1.42
C ASN A 186 -4.84 13.89 -1.99
N LEU A 187 -3.90 13.51 -2.86
CA LEU A 187 -3.88 12.16 -3.43
C LEU A 187 -3.59 11.10 -2.36
N SER A 188 -2.65 11.35 -1.45
CA SER A 188 -2.34 10.45 -0.34
C SER A 188 -3.43 10.39 0.72
N PHE A 189 -4.09 11.50 0.99
CA PHE A 189 -5.19 11.58 1.95
C PHE A 189 -6.43 10.86 1.41
N LEU A 190 -6.75 11.09 0.13
CA LEU A 190 -7.87 10.40 -0.53
C LEU A 190 -7.65 8.90 -0.63
N SER A 191 -6.41 8.42 -0.79
CA SER A 191 -6.14 6.98 -0.76
C SER A 191 -6.38 6.38 0.63
N GLY A 192 -5.98 7.07 1.71
CA GLY A 192 -6.27 6.64 3.08
C GLY A 192 -7.75 6.68 3.46
N LEU A 193 -8.53 7.61 2.88
CA LEU A 193 -9.99 7.64 3.08
C LEU A 193 -10.73 6.42 2.51
N SER A 194 -10.07 5.55 1.74
CA SER A 194 -10.67 4.29 1.29
C SER A 194 -11.00 3.34 2.44
N GLU A 195 -10.31 3.40 3.59
CA GLU A 195 -10.61 2.60 4.79
C GLU A 195 -11.98 2.93 5.40
N PRO A 196 -12.28 4.18 5.80
CA PRO A 196 -13.60 4.51 6.31
C PRO A 196 -14.70 4.31 5.25
N VAL A 197 -14.39 4.49 3.96
CA VAL A 197 -15.33 4.14 2.87
C VAL A 197 -15.58 2.63 2.83
N GLY A 198 -14.55 1.80 3.02
CA GLY A 198 -14.64 0.35 3.17
C GLY A 198 -15.53 -0.04 4.34
N ALA A 199 -15.32 0.56 5.52
CA ALA A 199 -16.15 0.34 6.70
C ALA A 199 -17.64 0.69 6.45
N ILE A 200 -17.91 1.81 5.78
CA ILE A 200 -19.28 2.24 5.45
C ILE A 200 -19.93 1.25 4.47
N LEU A 201 -19.24 0.85 3.41
CA LEU A 201 -19.76 -0.10 2.44
C LEU A 201 -19.91 -1.51 3.03
N ALA A 202 -19.02 -1.92 3.94
CA ALA A 202 -19.18 -3.13 4.72
C ALA A 202 -20.50 -3.12 5.50
N TYR A 203 -20.74 -2.03 6.22
CA TYR A 203 -21.92 -1.88 7.06
C TYR A 203 -23.22 -1.87 6.25
N LEU A 204 -23.26 -1.12 5.15
CA LEU A 204 -24.49 -0.89 4.39
C LEU A 204 -24.79 -1.98 3.35
N VAL A 205 -23.77 -2.61 2.78
CA VAL A 205 -23.92 -3.40 1.54
C VAL A 205 -23.22 -4.75 1.61
N LEU A 206 -21.97 -4.81 2.06
CA LEU A 206 -21.13 -5.99 1.84
C LEU A 206 -21.29 -7.06 2.92
N MET A 207 -21.73 -6.74 4.15
CA MET A 207 -21.88 -7.72 5.24
C MET A 207 -22.61 -9.02 4.85
N PRO A 208 -23.71 -9.01 4.07
CA PRO A 208 -24.38 -10.24 3.63
C PRO A 208 -23.58 -11.12 2.66
N PHE A 209 -22.59 -10.53 1.97
CA PHE A 209 -21.82 -11.19 0.91
C PHE A 209 -20.41 -11.54 1.35
N LEU A 210 -19.87 -10.83 2.36
CA LEU A 210 -18.53 -11.05 2.90
C LEU A 210 -18.47 -12.42 3.60
N ASN A 211 -17.85 -13.37 2.92
CA ASN A 211 -17.48 -14.67 3.48
C ASN A 211 -15.96 -14.87 3.36
N ASP A 212 -15.46 -15.87 4.07
CA ASP A 212 -14.04 -16.20 4.13
C ASP A 212 -13.41 -16.41 2.74
N MET A 213 -14.14 -17.00 1.79
CA MET A 213 -13.63 -17.19 0.43
C MET A 213 -13.38 -15.85 -0.28
N ILE A 214 -14.34 -14.93 -0.23
CA ILE A 214 -14.21 -13.62 -0.88
C ILE A 214 -13.12 -12.79 -0.18
N PHE A 215 -13.09 -12.80 1.15
CA PHE A 215 -12.05 -12.13 1.92
C PHE A 215 -10.66 -12.63 1.51
N GLY A 216 -10.45 -13.94 1.52
CA GLY A 216 -9.13 -14.48 1.22
C GLY A 216 -8.71 -14.30 -0.25
N ILE A 217 -9.62 -14.38 -1.23
CA ILE A 217 -9.28 -14.07 -2.63
C ILE A 217 -8.83 -12.60 -2.76
N LEU A 218 -9.58 -11.67 -2.17
CA LEU A 218 -9.27 -10.24 -2.23
C LEU A 218 -7.93 -9.92 -1.54
N PHE A 219 -7.72 -10.41 -0.32
CA PHE A 219 -6.48 -10.16 0.43
C PHE A 219 -5.26 -10.77 -0.28
N ALA A 220 -5.36 -12.00 -0.79
CA ALA A 220 -4.27 -12.62 -1.54
C ALA A 220 -3.94 -11.82 -2.81
N GLY A 221 -4.96 -11.43 -3.59
CA GLY A 221 -4.78 -10.62 -4.79
C GLY A 221 -4.12 -9.27 -4.50
N VAL A 222 -4.58 -8.58 -3.46
CA VAL A 222 -4.01 -7.29 -3.03
C VAL A 222 -2.55 -7.43 -2.57
N ALA A 223 -2.21 -8.45 -1.80
CA ALA A 223 -0.81 -8.75 -1.45
C ALA A 223 0.06 -8.91 -2.71
N GLY A 224 -0.46 -9.59 -3.73
CA GLY A 224 0.22 -9.74 -5.02
C GLY A 224 0.47 -8.41 -5.71
N ILE A 225 -0.56 -7.56 -5.77
CA ILE A 225 -0.47 -6.20 -6.36
C ILE A 225 0.60 -5.36 -5.65
N MET A 226 0.60 -5.34 -4.31
CA MET A 226 1.55 -4.55 -3.52
C MET A 226 2.99 -5.02 -3.70
N VAL A 227 3.24 -6.33 -3.73
CA VAL A 227 4.58 -6.85 -4.02
C VAL A 227 5.01 -6.48 -5.43
N PHE A 228 4.14 -6.60 -6.43
CA PHE A 228 4.47 -6.18 -7.80
C PHE A 228 4.87 -4.70 -7.85
N ILE A 229 4.05 -3.79 -7.31
CA ILE A 229 4.34 -2.34 -7.29
C ILE A 229 5.64 -2.04 -6.55
N SER A 230 5.91 -2.74 -5.44
CA SER A 230 7.15 -2.56 -4.69
C SER A 230 8.39 -2.93 -5.51
N LEU A 231 8.30 -4.01 -6.30
CA LEU A 231 9.41 -4.53 -7.10
C LEU A 231 9.58 -3.82 -8.43
N ASP A 232 8.47 -3.43 -9.08
CA ASP A 232 8.45 -2.85 -10.43
C ASP A 232 8.53 -1.31 -10.39
N GLU A 233 7.94 -0.67 -9.37
CA GLU A 233 7.89 0.79 -9.31
C GLU A 233 8.80 1.37 -8.22
N LEU A 234 8.52 1.07 -6.95
CA LEU A 234 9.13 1.77 -5.82
C LEU A 234 10.63 1.48 -5.69
N LEU A 235 11.03 0.20 -5.75
CA LEU A 235 12.43 -0.18 -5.64
C LEU A 235 13.25 0.33 -6.84
N PRO A 236 12.84 0.18 -8.11
CA PRO A 236 13.55 0.74 -9.24
C PRO A 236 13.64 2.28 -9.20
N ALA A 237 12.57 2.97 -8.81
CA ALA A 237 12.58 4.43 -8.67
C ALA A 237 13.54 4.89 -7.55
N SER A 238 13.54 4.19 -6.40
CA SER A 238 14.45 4.49 -5.29
C SER A 238 15.93 4.37 -5.66
N ARG A 239 16.27 3.46 -6.58
CA ARG A 239 17.63 3.29 -7.13
C ARG A 239 17.96 4.24 -8.27
N ARG A 240 16.98 4.58 -9.11
CA ARG A 240 17.15 5.47 -10.26
C ARG A 240 17.40 6.92 -9.84
N TYR A 241 16.70 7.38 -8.80
CA TYR A 241 16.68 8.80 -8.45
C TYR A 241 17.57 9.20 -7.27
N GLY A 242 18.15 8.24 -6.55
CA GLY A 242 19.14 8.52 -5.49
C GLY A 242 20.22 7.44 -5.40
N GLU A 243 20.76 7.21 -4.21
CA GLU A 243 21.92 6.32 -4.03
C GLU A 243 21.50 4.85 -3.90
N PRO A 244 22.02 3.92 -4.73
CA PRO A 244 21.58 2.51 -4.72
C PRO A 244 21.70 1.80 -3.37
N HIS A 245 22.71 2.13 -2.55
CA HIS A 245 22.87 1.55 -1.21
C HIS A 245 21.84 2.10 -0.22
N LEU A 246 21.51 3.40 -0.27
CA LEU A 246 20.48 4.00 0.58
C LEU A 246 19.10 3.40 0.30
N SER A 247 18.81 3.10 -0.97
CA SER A 247 17.60 2.37 -1.37
C SER A 247 17.48 1.03 -0.62
N ILE A 248 18.55 0.23 -0.60
CA ILE A 248 18.54 -1.08 0.08
C ILE A 248 18.49 -0.94 1.59
N TYR A 249 19.19 0.03 2.18
CA TYR A 249 19.06 0.32 3.61
C TYR A 249 17.64 0.76 3.96
N GLY A 250 17.00 1.53 3.08
CA GLY A 250 15.58 1.85 3.18
C GLY A 250 14.73 0.59 3.22
N VAL A 251 14.87 -0.30 2.23
CA VAL A 251 14.12 -1.58 2.18
C VAL A 251 14.29 -2.37 3.47
N VAL A 252 15.53 -2.60 3.90
CA VAL A 252 15.81 -3.37 5.12
C VAL A 252 15.23 -2.68 6.37
N ALA A 253 15.35 -1.36 6.48
CA ALA A 253 14.77 -0.60 7.57
C ALA A 253 13.24 -0.66 7.59
N GLY A 254 12.60 -0.57 6.42
CA GLY A 254 11.15 -0.69 6.26
C GLY A 254 10.66 -2.07 6.70
N MET A 255 11.32 -3.13 6.24
CA MET A 255 11.03 -4.49 6.68
C MET A 255 11.22 -4.65 8.20
N ALA A 256 12.29 -4.11 8.76
CA ALA A 256 12.57 -4.21 10.19
C ALA A 256 11.56 -3.45 11.06
N VAL A 257 11.17 -2.22 10.67
CA VAL A 257 10.14 -1.45 11.36
C VAL A 257 8.82 -2.20 11.34
N MET A 258 8.44 -2.76 10.18
CA MET A 258 7.20 -3.52 10.07
C MET A 258 7.24 -4.82 10.86
N ALA A 259 8.36 -5.55 10.84
CA ALA A 259 8.56 -6.73 11.66
C ALA A 259 8.36 -6.42 13.15
N LEU A 260 8.99 -5.35 13.62
CA LEU A 260 8.85 -4.91 15.00
C LEU A 260 7.42 -4.50 15.33
N SER A 261 6.72 -3.79 14.43
CA SER A 261 5.33 -3.41 14.70
C SER A 261 4.43 -4.62 14.81
N LEU A 262 4.58 -5.65 13.96
CA LEU A 262 3.78 -6.87 14.06
C LEU A 262 4.03 -7.63 15.37
N LEU A 263 5.28 -7.65 15.84
CA LEU A 263 5.63 -8.29 17.12
C LEU A 263 5.01 -7.59 18.34
N LEU A 264 4.66 -6.30 18.25
CA LEU A 264 4.00 -5.57 19.35
C LEU A 264 2.54 -5.99 19.57
N PHE A 265 1.96 -6.77 18.65
CA PHE A 265 0.56 -7.20 18.69
C PHE A 265 0.38 -8.72 18.89
N ILE A 266 1.46 -9.45 19.21
CA ILE A 266 1.43 -10.86 19.67
C ILE A 266 1.41 -10.89 21.20
#